data_AF-A0A3E3ICE9-F1
#
_entry.id   AF-A0A3E3ICE9-F1
#
_cell.length_a   1.000
_cell.length_b   1.000
_cell.length_c   1.000
_cell.angle_alpha   90.00
_cell.angle_beta   90.00
_cell.angle_gamma   90.00
#
_symmetry.space_group_name_H-M   'P 1'
#
loop_
_entity.id
_entity.type
_entity.pdbx_description
1 polymer ?
#
loop_
_entity_poly.entity_id
_entity_poly.type
_entity_poly.pdbx_seq_one_letter_code
_entity_poly.pdbx_strand_id
1 'polypeptide(L)'
;MKEKNEMENFHAEWAACLLEGLENNCPAEIRQACLEKCACFHYRVNNMDCLLEKYVGDLVGFTDFLQREYGWIIQIDNNNKRIMVDENKDFCVCPITAATHGKVSTILCDCSAHYASKMFSRVLEKEVGAKVKRSFLRDGLSCIYEIVIE
;
A
#
# COMPACT_ATOMS: atom_id res chain seq x y z
N MET A 1 33.94 -18.78 12.70
CA MET A 1 32.92 -17.98 13.43
C MET A 1 32.42 -16.90 12.50
N LYS A 2 31.17 -16.98 12.04
CA LYS A 2 30.51 -15.95 11.24
C LYS A 2 29.55 -15.20 12.17
N GLU A 3 30.04 -14.23 12.91
CA GLU A 3 29.21 -13.19 13.52
C GLU A 3 29.14 -12.02 12.53
N LYS A 4 28.25 -12.17 11.55
CA LYS A 4 27.77 -11.09 10.67
C LYS A 4 26.33 -11.46 10.36
N ASN A 5 25.35 -10.81 11.02
CA ASN A 5 24.08 -10.38 10.40
C ASN A 5 22.93 -9.94 11.32
N GLU A 6 23.08 -9.83 12.64
CA GLU A 6 21.92 -9.38 13.46
C GLU A 6 21.58 -7.89 13.30
N MET A 7 22.42 -7.09 12.62
CA MET A 7 22.25 -5.63 12.56
C MET A 7 22.03 -5.06 11.16
N GLU A 8 22.07 -5.87 10.10
CA GLU A 8 21.95 -5.36 8.71
C GLU A 8 20.59 -4.73 8.40
N ASN A 9 19.53 -5.13 9.13
CA ASN A 9 18.16 -4.63 8.93
C ASN A 9 17.51 -4.12 10.22
N PHE A 10 18.30 -3.59 11.16
CA PHE A 10 17.79 -3.12 12.46
C PHE A 10 16.52 -2.25 12.33
N HIS A 11 16.49 -1.31 11.39
CA HIS A 11 15.33 -0.44 11.20
C HIS A 11 14.06 -1.19 10.77
N ALA A 12 14.20 -2.21 9.91
CA ALA A 12 13.08 -2.99 9.42
C ALA A 12 12.59 -3.97 10.50
N GLU A 13 13.51 -4.61 11.23
CA GLU A 13 13.16 -5.48 12.35
C GLU A 13 12.54 -4.69 13.50
N TRP A 14 13.08 -3.52 13.83
CA TRP A 14 12.48 -2.60 14.80
C TRP A 14 11.07 -2.17 14.39
N ALA A 15 10.87 -1.85 13.11
CA ALA A 15 9.54 -1.52 12.59
C ALA A 15 8.59 -2.73 12.68
N ALA A 16 9.06 -3.95 12.40
CA ALA A 16 8.26 -5.16 12.56
C ALA A 16 7.81 -5.39 14.00
N CYS A 17 8.72 -5.23 14.97
CA CYS A 17 8.41 -5.30 16.40
C CYS A 17 7.37 -4.23 16.80
N LEU A 18 7.50 -3.00 16.29
CA LEU A 18 6.52 -1.94 16.54
C LEU A 18 5.14 -2.30 15.97
N LEU A 19 5.08 -2.84 14.74
CA LEU A 19 3.83 -3.24 14.10
C LEU A 19 3.14 -4.37 14.86
N GLU A 20 3.89 -5.35 15.36
CA GLU A 20 3.36 -6.40 16.25
C GLU A 20 2.81 -5.80 17.56
N GLY A 21 3.53 -4.86 18.15
CA GLY A 21 3.07 -4.12 19.33
C GLY A 21 1.74 -3.38 19.07
N LEU A 22 1.63 -2.70 17.94
CA LEU A 22 0.39 -2.02 17.54
C LEU A 22 -0.76 -3.00 17.31
N GLU A 23 -0.51 -4.11 16.61
CA GLU A 23 -1.50 -5.17 16.36
C GLU A 23 -2.09 -5.71 17.66
N ASN A 24 -1.22 -6.03 18.62
CA ASN A 24 -1.59 -6.69 19.88
C ASN A 24 -2.22 -5.75 20.92
N ASN A 25 -1.93 -4.44 20.85
CA ASN A 25 -2.26 -3.52 21.95
C ASN A 25 -3.15 -2.34 21.55
N CYS A 26 -3.36 -2.08 20.26
CA CYS A 26 -4.15 -0.94 19.80
C CYS A 26 -5.42 -1.38 19.06
N PRO A 27 -6.54 -0.65 19.20
CA PRO A 27 -7.73 -0.88 18.39
C PRO A 27 -7.47 -0.52 16.92
N ALA A 28 -8.28 -1.08 16.01
CA ALA A 28 -8.10 -0.96 14.57
C ALA A 28 -7.99 0.50 14.08
N GLU A 29 -8.81 1.40 14.62
CA GLU A 29 -8.83 2.82 14.27
C GLU A 29 -7.48 3.51 14.56
N ILE A 30 -6.87 3.20 15.70
CA ILE A 30 -5.56 3.75 16.08
C ILE A 30 -4.46 3.17 15.18
N ARG A 31 -4.52 1.87 14.87
CA ARG A 31 -3.56 1.23 13.95
C ARG A 31 -3.63 1.85 12.56
N GLN A 32 -4.83 2.08 12.03
CA GLN A 32 -5.03 2.73 10.74
C GLN A 32 -4.47 4.15 10.73
N ALA A 33 -4.76 4.96 11.76
CA ALA A 33 -4.21 6.31 11.86
C ALA A 33 -2.67 6.33 11.89
N CYS A 34 -2.04 5.39 12.60
CA CYS A 34 -0.59 5.23 12.59
C CYS A 34 -0.05 4.91 11.19
N LEU A 35 -0.68 3.98 10.47
CA LEU A 35 -0.21 3.55 9.15
C LEU A 35 -0.55 4.53 8.03
N GLU A 36 -1.58 5.35 8.18
CA GLU A 36 -1.83 6.47 7.28
C GLU A 36 -0.65 7.46 7.31
N LYS A 37 -0.07 7.72 8.48
CA LYS A 37 1.11 8.59 8.58
C LYS A 37 2.32 8.01 7.85
N CYS A 38 2.52 6.69 7.94
CA CYS A 38 3.54 5.98 7.16
C CYS A 38 3.27 6.06 5.66
N ALA A 39 2.02 5.90 5.23
CA ALA A 39 1.62 6.05 3.83
C ALA A 39 1.87 7.47 3.30
N CYS A 40 1.59 8.51 4.09
CA CYS A 40 1.93 9.90 3.75
C CYS A 40 3.43 10.07 3.50
N PHE A 41 4.27 9.49 4.35
CA PHE A 41 5.72 9.51 4.18
C PHE A 41 6.12 8.78 2.90
N HIS A 42 5.62 7.56 2.69
CA HIS A 42 5.87 6.74 1.50
C HIS A 42 5.49 7.48 0.20
N TYR A 43 4.29 8.07 0.17
CA TYR A 43 3.80 8.87 -0.96
C TYR A 43 4.73 10.04 -1.29
N ARG A 44 5.18 10.76 -0.26
CA ARG A 44 6.07 11.92 -0.42
C ARG A 44 7.46 11.51 -0.91
N VAL A 45 8.07 10.47 -0.36
CA VAL A 45 9.43 10.07 -0.77
C VAL A 45 9.47 9.53 -2.21
N ASN A 46 8.35 8.98 -2.69
CA ASN A 46 8.20 8.57 -4.10
C ASN A 46 7.87 9.75 -5.03
N ASN A 47 7.78 10.99 -4.51
CA ASN A 47 7.43 12.20 -5.25
C ASN A 47 6.14 12.04 -6.08
N MET A 48 5.14 11.40 -5.48
CA MET A 48 3.94 10.99 -6.21
C MET A 48 3.13 12.16 -6.74
N ASP A 49 3.14 13.33 -6.08
CA ASP A 49 2.46 14.52 -6.61
C ASP A 49 2.98 14.88 -8.01
N CYS A 50 4.30 14.85 -8.20
CA CYS A 50 4.90 15.13 -9.50
C CYS A 50 4.56 14.05 -10.54
N LEU A 51 4.57 12.78 -10.14
CA LEU A 51 4.26 11.66 -11.03
C LEU A 51 2.79 11.68 -11.48
N LEU A 52 1.88 12.07 -10.59
CA LEU A 52 0.44 12.05 -10.81
C LEU A 52 -0.10 13.32 -11.47
N GLU A 53 0.66 14.42 -11.51
CA GLU A 53 0.21 15.73 -12.02
C GLU A 53 -0.49 15.65 -13.39
N LYS A 54 0.07 14.87 -14.31
CA LYS A 54 -0.47 14.70 -15.67
C LYS A 54 -1.77 13.88 -15.76
N TYR A 55 -2.17 13.23 -14.67
CA TYR A 55 -3.37 12.39 -14.62
C TYR A 55 -4.48 13.00 -13.75
N VAL A 56 -4.27 14.19 -13.19
CA VAL A 56 -5.30 14.88 -12.40
C VAL A 56 -6.53 15.14 -13.26
N GLY A 57 -7.70 14.70 -12.78
CA GLY A 57 -8.96 14.72 -13.50
C GLY A 57 -9.10 13.62 -14.57
N ASP A 58 -8.08 12.80 -14.80
CA ASP A 58 -8.04 11.75 -15.81
C ASP A 58 -7.83 10.37 -15.18
N LEU A 59 -8.91 9.83 -14.60
CA LEU A 59 -8.89 8.50 -14.02
C LEU A 59 -8.53 7.43 -15.05
N VAL A 60 -9.01 7.55 -16.30
CA VAL A 60 -8.79 6.54 -17.35
C VAL A 60 -7.30 6.49 -17.72
N GLY A 61 -6.70 7.65 -18.01
CA GLY A 61 -5.27 7.73 -18.32
C GLY A 61 -4.39 7.27 -17.15
N PHE A 62 -4.80 7.54 -15.91
CA PHE A 62 -4.12 7.02 -14.73
C PHE A 62 -4.17 5.49 -14.68
N THR A 63 -5.36 4.89 -14.84
CA THR A 63 -5.53 3.45 -14.79
C THR A 63 -4.77 2.76 -15.93
N ASP A 64 -4.80 3.33 -17.14
CA ASP A 64 -4.03 2.83 -18.28
C ASP A 64 -2.52 2.83 -18.00
N PHE A 65 -2.02 3.89 -17.36
CA PHE A 65 -0.62 3.96 -16.91
C PHE A 65 -0.28 2.85 -15.92
N LEU A 66 -1.12 2.62 -14.89
CA LEU A 66 -0.89 1.56 -13.91
C LEU A 66 -0.89 0.17 -14.56
N GLN A 67 -1.82 -0.08 -15.48
CA GLN A 67 -1.90 -1.34 -16.21
C GLN A 67 -0.67 -1.56 -17.12
N ARG A 68 -0.23 -0.52 -17.83
CA ARG A 68 0.90 -0.62 -18.78
C ARG A 68 2.26 -0.69 -18.08
N GLU A 69 2.52 0.20 -17.12
CA GLU A 69 3.84 0.33 -16.50
C GLU A 69 4.04 -0.66 -15.34
N TYR A 70 2.97 -0.94 -14.59
CA TYR A 70 3.06 -1.82 -13.42
C TYR A 70 2.37 -3.17 -13.61
N GLY A 71 1.66 -3.39 -14.73
CA GLY A 71 0.99 -4.65 -15.00
C GLY A 71 -0.26 -4.89 -14.15
N TRP A 72 -0.77 -3.84 -13.47
CA TRP A 72 -1.94 -3.96 -12.60
C TRP A 72 -3.18 -4.36 -13.41
N ILE A 73 -4.15 -4.99 -12.75
CA ILE A 73 -5.48 -5.27 -13.31
C ILE A 73 -6.46 -4.41 -12.55
N ILE A 74 -7.20 -3.56 -13.26
CA ILE A 74 -8.10 -2.57 -12.68
C ILE A 74 -9.51 -2.82 -13.20
N GLN A 75 -10.48 -2.91 -12.28
CA GLN A 75 -11.90 -3.05 -12.60
C GLN A 75 -12.65 -1.90 -11.94
N ILE A 76 -13.35 -1.10 -12.73
CA ILE A 76 -14.18 0.01 -12.26
C ILE A 76 -15.63 -0.45 -12.36
N ASP A 77 -16.42 -0.26 -11.30
CA ASP A 77 -17.85 -0.58 -11.34
C ASP A 77 -18.61 0.38 -12.28
N ASN A 78 -19.78 -0.05 -12.78
CA ASN A 78 -20.57 0.72 -13.75
C ASN A 78 -21.04 2.10 -13.24
N ASN A 79 -20.95 2.34 -11.92
CA ASN A 79 -21.35 3.58 -11.27
C ASN A 79 -20.14 4.45 -10.87
N ASN A 80 -18.91 4.02 -11.19
CA ASN A 80 -17.65 4.63 -10.78
C ASN A 80 -17.56 4.96 -9.27
N LYS A 81 -18.16 4.12 -8.43
CA LYS A 81 -18.12 4.22 -6.97
C LYS A 81 -17.10 3.28 -6.35
N ARG A 82 -16.71 2.23 -7.07
CA ARG A 82 -15.76 1.23 -6.59
C ARG A 82 -14.74 0.88 -7.67
N ILE A 83 -13.48 0.84 -7.27
CA ILE A 83 -12.38 0.40 -8.12
C ILE A 83 -11.67 -0.75 -7.42
N MET A 84 -11.64 -1.90 -8.06
CA MET A 84 -10.84 -3.04 -7.64
C MET A 84 -9.49 -2.97 -8.34
N VAL A 85 -8.42 -2.95 -7.56
CA VAL A 85 -7.04 -2.87 -8.05
C VAL A 85 -6.31 -4.12 -7.61
N ASP A 86 -5.93 -4.96 -8.56
CA ASP A 86 -5.05 -6.12 -8.36
C ASP A 86 -3.66 -5.75 -8.88
N GLU A 87 -2.64 -5.77 -8.01
CA GLU A 87 -1.26 -5.47 -8.43
C GLU A 87 -0.72 -6.48 -9.43
N ASN A 88 -1.32 -7.67 -9.50
CA ASN A 88 -1.01 -8.75 -10.44
C ASN A 88 0.47 -9.15 -10.37
N LYS A 89 0.95 -9.35 -9.14
CA LYS A 89 2.32 -9.82 -8.84
C LYS A 89 2.26 -11.04 -7.95
N ASP A 90 3.20 -11.95 -8.16
CA ASP A 90 3.45 -13.15 -7.36
C ASP A 90 4.52 -12.91 -6.28
N PHE A 91 4.76 -11.65 -5.92
CA PHE A 91 5.66 -11.25 -4.85
C PHE A 91 5.21 -9.93 -4.21
N CYS A 92 5.68 -9.66 -2.99
CA CYS A 92 5.46 -8.39 -2.30
C CYS A 92 6.57 -7.39 -2.64
N VAL A 93 6.21 -6.21 -3.16
CA VAL A 93 7.13 -5.11 -3.47
C VAL A 93 7.58 -4.29 -2.25
N CYS A 94 6.99 -4.54 -1.07
CA CYS A 94 7.25 -3.73 0.11
C CYS A 94 8.69 -3.91 0.61
N PRO A 95 9.50 -2.84 0.74
CA PRO A 95 10.88 -2.96 1.19
C PRO A 95 10.99 -3.44 2.64
N ILE A 96 10.02 -3.12 3.50
CA ILE A 96 9.99 -3.62 4.89
C ILE A 96 9.77 -5.14 4.89
N THR A 97 8.83 -5.63 4.09
CA THR A 97 8.58 -7.08 3.96
C THR A 97 9.81 -7.80 3.39
N ALA A 98 10.48 -7.21 2.39
CA ALA A 98 11.71 -7.78 1.83
C ALA A 98 12.84 -7.85 2.88
N ALA A 99 13.08 -6.75 3.61
CA ALA A 99 14.13 -6.65 4.62
C ALA A 99 13.89 -7.55 5.85
N THR A 100 12.62 -7.85 6.16
CA THR A 100 12.21 -8.76 7.26
C THR A 100 11.99 -10.19 6.79
N HIS A 101 12.25 -10.50 5.51
CA HIS A 101 12.00 -11.82 4.91
C HIS A 101 10.56 -12.33 5.16
N GLY A 102 9.57 -11.42 5.08
CA GLY A 102 8.17 -11.73 5.34
C GLY A 102 7.78 -11.85 6.80
N LYS A 103 8.72 -11.72 7.75
CA LYS A 103 8.45 -11.79 9.19
C LYS A 103 8.01 -10.44 9.75
N VAL A 104 6.85 -9.97 9.31
CA VAL A 104 6.26 -8.70 9.76
C VAL A 104 4.74 -8.84 9.83
N SER A 105 4.11 -8.13 10.77
CA SER A 105 2.66 -8.14 10.92
C SER A 105 1.94 -7.71 9.63
N THR A 106 0.82 -8.38 9.34
CA THR A 106 0.02 -8.12 8.15
C THR A 106 -0.72 -6.79 8.19
N ILE A 107 -0.81 -6.13 9.35
CA ILE A 107 -1.36 -4.77 9.45
C ILE A 107 -0.55 -3.79 8.59
N LEU A 108 0.75 -4.07 8.35
CA LEU A 108 1.61 -3.28 7.46
C LEU A 108 0.94 -2.98 6.12
N CYS A 109 0.13 -3.90 5.60
CA CYS A 109 -0.54 -3.75 4.31
C CYS A 109 -1.52 -2.57 4.27
N ASP A 110 -2.01 -2.09 5.42
CA ASP A 110 -2.87 -0.91 5.48
C ASP A 110 -2.12 0.35 5.04
N CYS A 111 -0.78 0.39 5.19
CA CYS A 111 0.05 1.45 4.61
C CYS A 111 -0.11 1.52 3.08
N SER A 112 -0.11 0.37 2.40
CA SER A 112 -0.33 0.31 0.95
C SER A 112 -1.75 0.71 0.55
N ALA A 113 -2.77 0.37 1.35
CA ALA A 113 -4.13 0.84 1.10
C ALA A 113 -4.23 2.36 1.23
N HIS A 114 -3.71 2.96 2.30
CA HIS A 114 -3.68 4.41 2.47
C HIS A 114 -2.87 5.10 1.36
N TYR A 115 -1.76 4.48 0.92
CA TYR A 115 -0.97 4.99 -0.21
C TYR A 115 -1.79 4.99 -1.50
N ALA A 116 -2.53 3.91 -1.79
CA ALA A 116 -3.43 3.84 -2.93
C ALA A 116 -4.54 4.89 -2.83
N SER A 117 -5.21 5.00 -1.67
CA SER A 117 -6.20 6.06 -1.41
C SER A 117 -5.64 7.43 -1.77
N LYS A 118 -4.42 7.77 -1.36
CA LYS A 118 -3.81 9.07 -1.71
C LYS A 118 -3.59 9.27 -3.21
N MET A 119 -3.11 8.25 -3.92
CA MET A 119 -2.94 8.35 -5.37
C MET A 119 -4.27 8.61 -6.07
N PHE A 120 -5.30 7.84 -5.73
CA PHE A 120 -6.63 8.00 -6.32
C PHE A 120 -7.29 9.30 -5.88
N SER A 121 -7.12 9.75 -4.63
CA SER A 121 -7.62 11.05 -4.17
C SER A 121 -7.00 12.20 -4.96
N ARG A 122 -5.70 12.14 -5.23
CA ARG A 122 -5.00 13.17 -6.02
C ARG A 122 -5.51 13.23 -7.47
N VAL A 123 -5.70 12.06 -8.09
CA VAL A 123 -6.18 11.93 -9.47
C VAL A 123 -7.64 12.33 -9.61
N LEU A 124 -8.50 11.99 -8.64
CA LEU A 124 -9.93 12.28 -8.67
C LEU A 124 -10.30 13.65 -8.10
N GLU A 125 -9.33 14.37 -7.53
CA GLU A 125 -9.53 15.66 -6.85
C GLU A 125 -10.57 15.63 -5.72
N LYS A 126 -10.72 14.47 -5.07
CA LYS A 126 -11.60 14.28 -3.91
C LYS A 126 -11.11 13.13 -3.04
N GLU A 127 -11.50 13.13 -1.77
CA GLU A 127 -11.12 12.04 -0.87
C GLU A 127 -11.77 10.71 -1.28
N VAL A 128 -10.98 9.64 -1.24
CA VAL A 128 -11.45 8.26 -1.46
C VAL A 128 -10.95 7.35 -0.36
N GLY A 129 -11.78 6.39 0.03
CA GLY A 129 -11.38 5.32 0.93
C GLY A 129 -10.62 4.22 0.18
N ALA A 130 -9.74 3.50 0.87
CA ALA A 130 -9.12 2.29 0.34
C ALA A 130 -9.05 1.21 1.42
N LYS A 131 -9.24 -0.05 1.00
CA LYS A 131 -9.15 -1.22 1.90
C LYS A 131 -8.36 -2.33 1.23
N VAL A 132 -7.51 -3.00 2.01
CA VAL A 132 -6.85 -4.25 1.58
C VAL A 132 -7.89 -5.37 1.57
N LYS A 133 -8.19 -5.92 0.39
CA LYS A 133 -9.05 -7.09 0.22
C LYS A 133 -8.26 -8.38 0.28
N ARG A 134 -7.03 -8.34 -0.24
CA ARG A 134 -6.05 -9.43 -0.19
C ARG A 134 -4.64 -8.86 -0.18
N SER A 135 -3.68 -9.57 0.40
CA SER A 135 -2.27 -9.20 0.30
C SER A 135 -1.39 -10.43 0.22
N PHE A 136 -0.30 -10.32 -0.54
CA PHE A 136 0.70 -11.37 -0.67
C PHE A 136 1.23 -11.86 0.68
N LEU A 137 1.39 -10.94 1.64
CA LEU A 137 1.87 -11.28 2.97
C LEU A 137 0.91 -12.21 3.74
N ARG A 138 -0.38 -12.23 3.40
CA ARG A 138 -1.39 -13.06 4.07
C ARG A 138 -1.53 -14.46 3.45
N ASP A 139 -1.48 -14.58 2.13
CA ASP A 139 -1.79 -15.83 1.43
C ASP A 139 -0.85 -16.20 0.27
N GLY A 140 0.19 -15.40 0.03
CA GLY A 140 1.15 -15.63 -1.05
C GLY A 140 0.61 -15.36 -2.45
N LEU A 141 -0.58 -14.75 -2.58
CA LEU A 141 -1.18 -14.36 -3.85
C LEU A 141 -1.04 -12.84 -4.09
N SER A 142 -1.59 -12.32 -5.18
CA SER A 142 -1.48 -10.89 -5.47
C SER A 142 -2.20 -10.00 -4.44
N CYS A 143 -1.66 -8.80 -4.23
CA CYS A 143 -2.29 -7.75 -3.44
C CYS A 143 -3.49 -7.17 -4.17
N ILE A 144 -4.63 -7.08 -3.48
CA ILE A 144 -5.87 -6.51 -4.02
C ILE A 144 -6.39 -5.42 -3.08
N TYR A 145 -6.68 -4.25 -3.64
CA TYR A 145 -7.28 -3.12 -2.97
C TYR A 145 -8.67 -2.83 -3.53
N GLU A 146 -9.59 -2.44 -2.65
CA GLU A 146 -10.88 -1.83 -3.02
C GLU A 146 -10.77 -0.34 -2.71
N ILE A 147 -10.84 0.50 -3.75
CA ILE A 147 -10.97 1.96 -3.62
C ILE A 147 -12.45 2.28 -3.65
N VAL A 148 -12.92 3.04 -2.65
CA VAL A 148 -14.31 3.47 -2.52
C VAL A 148 -14.36 4.96 -2.71
N ILE A 149 -15.10 5.38 -3.72
CA ILE A 149 -15.32 6.78 -4.06
C ILE A 149 -16.63 7.21 -3.39
N GLU A 150 -16.53 8.17 -2.47
CA GLU A 150 -17.70 8.79 -1.82
C GLU A 150 -18.45 9.73 -2.78
#